data_AF-A0A6N6MR33-F1
#
_entry.id   AF-A0A6N6MR33-F1
#
_cell.length_a   1.000
_cell.length_b   1.000
_cell.length_c   1.000
_cell.angle_alpha   90.00
_cell.angle_beta   90.00
_cell.angle_gamma   90.00
#
_symmetry.space_group_name_H-M   'P 1'
#
loop_
_entity.id
_entity.type
_entity.pdbx_description
1 polymer ?
#
loop_
_entity_poly.entity_id
_entity_poly.type
_entity_poly.pdbx_seq_one_letter_code
_entity_poly.pdbx_strand_id
1 'polypeptide(L)'
;MRLGMLTPLSNTVLEPMMAALAADLPGTSVHFGRFRVTEIALSETALGQFSLARMTEAAELLGHARVDAIAWNGTSAAWLGFARDEALCAAIQSTTGIPSTTSVLAFRDLFRATGARRIAPFLEREFGLPVYVSIAATLWGSLALLGKDARGLAAWGSMFAISPASGRHAR
;
A
#
# COMPACT_ATOMS: atom_id res chain seq x y z
N MET A 1 -8.44 1.52 -22.48
CA MET A 1 -7.31 1.00 -21.68
C MET A 1 -7.75 -0.25 -20.94
N ARG A 2 -6.90 -1.28 -20.85
CA ARG A 2 -7.16 -2.55 -20.16
C ARG A 2 -6.10 -2.75 -19.09
N LEU A 3 -6.51 -2.84 -17.83
CA LEU A 3 -5.58 -2.99 -16.71
C LEU A 3 -5.66 -4.43 -16.16
N GLY A 4 -4.53 -5.10 -16.02
CA GLY A 4 -4.42 -6.41 -15.40
C GLY A 4 -4.08 -6.30 -13.92
N MET A 5 -4.78 -7.02 -13.05
CA MET A 5 -4.62 -6.98 -11.60
C MET A 5 -4.34 -8.38 -11.05
N LEU A 6 -3.11 -8.60 -10.58
CA LEU A 6 -2.74 -9.81 -9.85
C LEU A 6 -3.37 -9.75 -8.46
N THR A 7 -4.18 -10.76 -8.14
CA THR A 7 -5.07 -10.76 -6.97
C THR A 7 -4.86 -12.03 -6.13
N PRO A 8 -4.61 -11.94 -4.82
CA PRO A 8 -4.54 -13.12 -3.97
C PRO A 8 -5.87 -13.87 -3.95
N LEU A 9 -5.82 -15.19 -3.89
CA LEU A 9 -7.03 -16.03 -3.89
C LEU A 9 -8.03 -15.69 -2.76
N SER A 10 -7.57 -15.16 -1.62
CA SER A 10 -8.44 -14.77 -0.50
C SER A 10 -8.96 -13.33 -0.59
N ASN A 11 -8.42 -12.48 -1.47
CA ASN A 11 -8.78 -11.07 -1.51
C ASN A 11 -10.08 -10.86 -2.31
N THR A 12 -11.15 -10.50 -1.61
CA THR A 12 -12.48 -10.22 -2.19
C THR A 12 -12.80 -8.72 -2.27
N VAL A 13 -11.95 -7.85 -1.71
CA VAL A 13 -12.16 -6.39 -1.68
C VAL A 13 -11.56 -5.71 -2.90
N LEU A 14 -10.42 -6.19 -3.38
CA LEU A 14 -9.66 -5.59 -4.47
C LEU A 14 -10.51 -5.46 -5.75
N GLU A 15 -11.14 -6.54 -6.19
CA GLU A 15 -11.84 -6.58 -7.49
C GLU A 15 -12.99 -5.56 -7.57
N PRO A 16 -13.95 -5.52 -6.63
CA PRO A 16 -15.03 -4.53 -6.68
C PRO A 16 -14.52 -3.10 -6.51
N MET A 17 -13.50 -2.87 -5.66
CA MET A 17 -12.93 -1.53 -5.47
C MET A 17 -12.23 -1.03 -6.74
N MET A 18 -11.41 -1.87 -7.38
CA MET A 18 -10.73 -1.50 -8.62
C MET A 18 -11.72 -1.28 -9.77
N ALA A 19 -12.79 -2.07 -9.86
CA ALA A 19 -13.84 -1.86 -10.83
C ALA A 19 -14.56 -0.51 -10.61
N ALA A 20 -14.85 -0.15 -9.35
CA ALA A 20 -15.46 1.15 -9.02
C ALA A 20 -14.54 2.32 -9.39
N LEU A 21 -13.25 2.25 -9.04
CA LEU A 21 -12.27 3.28 -9.40
C LEU A 21 -12.10 3.43 -10.92
N ALA A 22 -12.09 2.32 -11.66
CA ALA A 22 -11.95 2.34 -13.11
C ALA A 22 -13.19 2.87 -13.83
N ALA A 23 -14.37 2.83 -13.20
CA ALA A 23 -15.62 3.33 -13.79
C ALA A 23 -15.58 4.84 -14.06
N ASP A 24 -14.79 5.59 -13.29
CA ASP A 24 -14.58 7.03 -13.47
C ASP A 24 -13.64 7.36 -14.64
N LEU A 25 -13.03 6.36 -15.28
CA LEU A 25 -12.10 6.54 -16.39
C LEU A 25 -12.67 5.98 -17.71
N PRO A 26 -13.19 6.82 -18.62
CA PRO A 26 -13.83 6.39 -19.85
C PRO A 26 -12.98 5.41 -20.68
N GLY A 27 -13.61 4.33 -21.15
CA GLY A 27 -12.95 3.32 -21.97
C GLY A 27 -11.94 2.44 -21.22
N THR A 28 -12.00 2.39 -19.88
CA THR A 28 -11.13 1.56 -19.05
C THR A 28 -11.84 0.28 -18.60
N SER A 29 -11.16 -0.86 -18.72
CA SER A 29 -11.58 -2.13 -18.13
C SER A 29 -10.49 -2.68 -17.22
N VAL A 30 -10.91 -3.44 -16.22
CA VAL A 30 -10.01 -4.11 -15.27
C VAL A 30 -10.20 -5.62 -15.39
N HIS A 31 -9.09 -6.36 -15.44
CA HIS A 31 -9.05 -7.80 -15.61
C HIS A 31 -8.24 -8.42 -14.46
N PHE A 32 -8.73 -9.51 -13.88
CA PHE A 32 -8.16 -10.06 -12.64
C PHE A 32 -7.57 -11.45 -12.84
N GLY A 33 -6.32 -11.62 -12.40
CA GLY A 33 -5.61 -12.89 -12.39
C GLY A 33 -5.41 -13.34 -10.95
N ARG A 34 -6.12 -14.38 -10.52
CA ARG A 34 -6.01 -14.89 -9.15
C ARG A 34 -4.88 -15.90 -9.03
N PHE A 35 -4.12 -15.81 -7.94
CA PHE A 35 -3.09 -16.79 -7.62
C PHE A 35 -3.19 -17.22 -6.15
N ARG A 36 -2.79 -18.46 -5.86
CA ARG A 36 -2.79 -19.01 -4.51
C ARG A 36 -1.68 -18.37 -3.68
N VAL A 37 -2.07 -17.78 -2.54
CA VAL A 37 -1.20 -17.47 -1.41
C VAL A 37 -1.68 -18.39 -0.29
N THR A 38 -0.83 -19.32 0.16
CA THR A 38 -1.23 -20.41 1.06
C THR A 38 -1.27 -20.03 2.55
N GLU A 39 -0.69 -18.89 2.96
CA GLU A 39 -0.53 -18.40 4.33
C GLU A 39 0.14 -17.00 4.38
N ILE A 40 -0.35 -16.08 5.22
CA ILE A 40 0.38 -14.85 5.57
C ILE A 40 1.01 -15.08 6.95
N ALA A 41 2.22 -15.63 6.97
CA ALA A 41 2.98 -15.88 8.20
C ALA A 41 4.41 -15.33 8.10
N LEU A 42 5.07 -15.18 9.25
CA LEU A 42 6.46 -14.71 9.37
C LEU A 42 7.48 -15.84 9.21
N SER A 43 7.04 -17.08 8.93
CA SER A 43 7.94 -18.19 8.65
C SER A 43 8.62 -18.03 7.29
N GLU A 44 9.84 -18.54 7.16
CA GLU A 44 10.59 -18.58 5.90
C GLU A 44 9.76 -19.21 4.75
N THR A 45 8.96 -20.20 5.10
CA THR A 45 8.02 -20.90 4.20
C THR A 45 6.86 -20.01 3.73
N ALA A 46 6.39 -19.07 4.55
CA ALA A 46 5.32 -18.13 4.20
C ALA A 46 5.83 -16.95 3.35
N LEU A 47 7.10 -16.55 3.52
CA LEU A 47 7.79 -15.60 2.64
C LEU A 47 8.02 -16.15 1.23
N GLY A 48 8.17 -17.47 1.09
CA GLY A 48 8.27 -18.18 -0.19
C GLY A 48 6.96 -18.22 -1.01
N GLN A 49 5.83 -17.81 -0.43
CA GLN A 49 4.52 -17.90 -1.08
C GLN A 49 4.19 -16.75 -2.02
N PHE A 50 4.93 -15.65 -1.93
CA PHE A 50 5.12 -14.73 -3.06
C PHE A 50 6.12 -15.34 -4.03
N SER A 51 5.87 -16.58 -4.43
CA SER A 51 6.68 -17.29 -5.40
C SER A 51 6.57 -16.51 -6.70
N LEU A 52 7.70 -15.94 -7.11
CA LEU A 52 7.85 -15.21 -8.34
C LEU A 52 7.25 -16.00 -9.52
N ALA A 53 7.44 -17.33 -9.51
CA ALA A 53 6.88 -18.24 -10.51
C ALA A 53 5.33 -18.18 -10.55
N ARG A 54 4.63 -18.30 -9.41
CA ARG A 54 3.16 -18.28 -9.39
C ARG A 54 2.57 -16.95 -9.82
N MET A 55 3.19 -15.85 -9.41
CA MET A 55 2.75 -14.52 -9.82
C MET A 55 2.99 -14.30 -11.30
N THR A 56 4.10 -14.82 -11.83
CA THR A 56 4.44 -14.74 -13.25
C THR A 56 3.53 -15.62 -14.11
N GLU A 57 3.19 -16.84 -13.67
CA GLU A 57 2.18 -17.72 -14.30
C GLU A 57 0.82 -17.00 -14.40
N ALA A 58 0.36 -16.37 -13.31
CA ALA A 58 -0.89 -15.61 -13.33
C ALA A 58 -0.82 -14.37 -14.22
N ALA A 59 0.35 -13.72 -14.31
CA ALA A 59 0.58 -12.57 -15.19
C ALA A 59 0.56 -12.98 -16.66
N GLU A 60 1.12 -14.13 -17.01
CA GLU A 60 1.07 -14.71 -18.36
C GLU A 60 -0.39 -14.94 -18.80
N LEU A 61 -1.20 -15.57 -17.94
CA LEU A 61 -2.64 -15.75 -18.20
C LEU A 61 -3.37 -14.42 -18.41
N LEU A 62 -3.07 -13.41 -17.59
CA LEU A 62 -3.61 -12.06 -17.77
C LEU A 62 -3.17 -11.42 -19.10
N GLY A 63 -1.94 -11.69 -19.54
CA GLY A 63 -1.40 -11.16 -20.79
C GLY A 63 -2.22 -11.55 -22.01
N HIS A 64 -2.86 -12.74 -22.01
CA HIS A 64 -3.76 -13.16 -23.09
C HIS A 64 -5.00 -12.27 -23.25
N ALA A 65 -5.41 -11.53 -22.21
CA ALA A 65 -6.46 -10.52 -22.30
C ALA A 65 -6.01 -9.22 -23.01
N ARG A 66 -4.74 -9.14 -23.44
CA ARG A 66 -4.13 -7.96 -24.08
C ARG A 66 -4.31 -6.70 -23.23
N VAL A 67 -3.95 -6.83 -21.95
CA VAL A 67 -3.89 -5.72 -21.01
C VAL A 67 -2.71 -4.81 -21.34
N ASP A 68 -2.89 -3.52 -21.11
CA ASP A 68 -1.90 -2.47 -21.36
C ASP A 68 -0.84 -2.40 -20.23
N ALA A 69 -1.20 -2.83 -19.03
CA ALA A 69 -0.30 -2.91 -17.87
C ALA A 69 -0.75 -4.01 -16.89
N ILE A 70 0.18 -4.58 -16.13
CA ILE A 70 -0.08 -5.57 -15.07
C ILE A 70 0.37 -5.01 -13.72
N ALA A 71 -0.52 -5.02 -12.72
CA ALA A 71 -0.21 -4.54 -11.38
C ALA A 71 -0.38 -5.63 -10.32
N TRP A 72 0.58 -5.72 -9.41
CA TRP A 72 0.44 -6.43 -8.15
C TRP A 72 -0.08 -5.48 -7.05
N ASN A 73 -1.33 -5.69 -6.61
CA ASN A 73 -2.00 -4.83 -5.64
C ASN A 73 -1.84 -5.36 -4.21
N GLY A 74 -0.60 -5.51 -3.76
CA GLY A 74 -0.27 -5.96 -2.41
C GLY A 74 0.67 -4.99 -1.70
N THR A 75 0.32 -4.59 -0.48
CA THR A 75 1.14 -3.73 0.39
C THR A 75 1.74 -4.46 1.58
N SER A 76 1.23 -5.64 1.93
CA SER A 76 1.64 -6.41 3.12
C SER A 76 3.12 -6.83 3.10
N ALA A 77 3.71 -6.96 1.91
CA ALA A 77 5.10 -7.32 1.70
C ALA A 77 6.06 -6.10 1.63
N ALA A 78 5.58 -4.87 1.85
CA ALA A 78 6.39 -3.65 1.68
C ALA A 78 7.67 -3.63 2.54
N TRP A 79 7.67 -4.31 3.68
CA TRP A 79 8.82 -4.41 4.58
C TRP A 79 9.99 -5.23 4.00
N LEU A 80 9.75 -6.03 2.96
CA LEU A 80 10.79 -6.80 2.26
C LEU A 80 11.68 -5.94 1.36
N GLY A 81 11.31 -4.67 1.16
CA GLY A 81 12.11 -3.68 0.43
C GLY A 81 11.86 -3.65 -1.08
N PHE A 82 12.21 -2.52 -1.69
CA PHE A 82 11.90 -2.22 -3.10
C PHE A 82 12.51 -3.21 -4.11
N ALA A 83 13.68 -3.77 -3.81
CA ALA A 83 14.37 -4.69 -4.71
C ALA A 83 13.52 -5.94 -5.03
N ARG A 84 12.68 -6.40 -4.10
CA ARG A 84 11.80 -7.55 -4.31
C ARG A 84 10.69 -7.23 -5.32
N ASP A 85 10.06 -6.07 -5.19
CA ASP A 85 9.03 -5.62 -6.12
C ASP A 85 9.63 -5.28 -7.50
N GLU A 86 10.83 -4.70 -7.56
CA GLU A 86 11.55 -4.44 -8.81
C GLU A 86 11.85 -5.74 -9.56
N ALA A 87 12.32 -6.77 -8.84
CA ALA A 87 12.56 -8.09 -9.41
C ALA A 87 11.26 -8.76 -9.91
N LEU A 88 10.14 -8.59 -9.18
CA LEU A 88 8.82 -9.04 -9.61
C LEU A 88 8.40 -8.37 -10.91
N CYS A 89 8.51 -7.05 -10.99
CA CYS A 89 8.15 -6.30 -12.19
C CYS A 89 9.01 -6.70 -13.39
N ALA A 90 10.33 -6.88 -13.18
CA ALA A 90 11.25 -7.34 -14.21
C ALA A 90 10.86 -8.74 -14.74
N ALA A 91 10.51 -9.67 -13.85
CA ALA A 91 10.08 -11.01 -14.24
C ALA A 91 8.77 -10.99 -15.04
N ILE A 92 7.75 -10.25 -14.58
CA ILE A 92 6.48 -10.10 -15.29
C ILE A 92 6.72 -9.52 -16.69
N GLN A 93 7.51 -8.45 -16.78
CA GLN A 93 7.84 -7.82 -18.06
C GLN A 93 8.60 -8.78 -18.98
N SER A 94 9.55 -9.57 -18.45
CA SER A 94 10.31 -10.54 -19.22
C SER A 94 9.45 -11.67 -19.77
N THR A 95 8.45 -12.13 -19.02
CA THR A 95 7.57 -13.24 -19.44
C THR A 95 6.47 -12.77 -20.38
N THR A 96 5.88 -11.60 -20.12
CA THR A 96 4.65 -11.17 -20.80
C THR A 96 4.89 -10.13 -21.88
N GLY A 97 6.03 -9.41 -21.84
CA GLY A 97 6.25 -8.22 -22.66
C GLY A 97 5.45 -6.99 -22.21
N ILE A 98 4.66 -7.07 -21.13
CA ILE A 98 3.75 -6.02 -20.68
C ILE A 98 4.36 -5.25 -19.49
N PRO A 99 4.30 -3.90 -19.48
CA PRO A 99 4.78 -3.09 -18.36
C PRO A 99 4.04 -3.44 -17.07
N SER A 100 4.78 -3.43 -15.97
CA SER A 100 4.24 -3.81 -14.68
C SER A 100 4.64 -2.87 -13.54
N THR A 101 3.82 -2.88 -12.50
CA THR A 101 4.03 -2.12 -11.28
C THR A 101 3.52 -2.90 -10.06
N THR A 102 3.83 -2.40 -8.87
CA THR A 102 3.25 -2.89 -7.62
C THR A 102 2.76 -1.73 -6.77
N SER A 103 1.88 -1.98 -5.81
CA SER A 103 1.47 -0.94 -4.86
C SER A 103 2.67 -0.30 -4.14
N VAL A 104 3.69 -1.09 -3.79
CA VAL A 104 4.89 -0.60 -3.09
C VAL A 104 5.69 0.36 -3.97
N LEU A 105 5.94 0.00 -5.23
CA LEU A 105 6.67 0.85 -6.18
C LEU A 105 5.85 2.10 -6.55
N ALA A 106 4.54 1.95 -6.74
CA ALA A 106 3.65 3.07 -6.97
C ALA A 106 3.67 4.08 -5.81
N PHE A 107 3.62 3.62 -4.55
CA PHE A 107 3.77 4.50 -3.39
C PHE A 107 5.13 5.20 -3.36
N ARG A 108 6.22 4.47 -3.60
CA ARG A 108 7.57 5.04 -3.69
C ARG A 108 7.63 6.15 -4.73
N ASP A 109 7.09 5.91 -5.91
CA ASP A 109 7.18 6.86 -7.03
C ASP A 109 6.29 8.08 -6.78
N LEU A 110 5.11 7.90 -6.17
CA LEU A 110 4.26 9.00 -5.70
C LEU A 110 4.95 9.86 -4.63
N PHE A 111 5.63 9.24 -3.64
CA PHE A 111 6.35 10.01 -2.62
C PHE A 111 7.54 10.78 -3.19
N ARG A 112 8.22 10.22 -4.20
CA ARG A 112 9.28 10.91 -4.93
C ARG A 112 8.73 12.10 -5.72
N ALA A 113 7.67 11.89 -6.49
CA ALA A 113 7.05 12.90 -7.33
C ALA A 113 6.49 14.08 -6.52
N THR A 114 5.95 13.82 -5.33
CA THR A 114 5.38 14.83 -4.44
C THR A 114 6.42 15.47 -3.49
N GLY A 115 7.64 14.93 -3.43
CA GLY A 115 8.64 15.36 -2.46
C GLY A 115 8.28 15.05 -1.00
N ALA A 116 7.28 14.20 -0.76
CA ALA A 116 6.83 13.85 0.59
C ALA A 116 7.96 13.18 1.39
N ARG A 117 8.38 13.82 2.49
CA ARG A 117 9.40 13.29 3.43
C ARG A 117 8.81 12.84 4.76
N ARG A 118 7.70 13.47 5.17
CA ARG A 118 6.91 13.11 6.36
C ARG A 118 5.46 12.96 5.92
N ILE A 119 4.98 11.73 5.83
CA ILE A 119 3.73 11.42 5.12
C ILE A 119 2.52 12.02 5.84
N ALA A 120 2.36 11.80 7.14
CA ALA A 120 1.21 12.34 7.88
C ALA A 120 1.07 13.87 7.76
N PRO A 121 2.07 14.69 8.13
CA PRO A 121 1.92 16.15 8.00
C PRO A 121 1.88 16.63 6.54
N PHE A 122 2.42 15.87 5.57
CA PHE A 122 2.25 16.17 4.15
C PHE A 122 0.77 16.04 3.74
N LEU A 123 0.14 14.91 4.07
CA LEU A 123 -1.26 14.64 3.76
C LEU A 123 -2.21 15.63 4.47
N GLU A 124 -1.92 15.97 5.73
CA GLU A 124 -2.71 16.96 6.46
C GLU A 124 -2.71 18.33 5.77
N ARG A 125 -1.56 18.78 5.26
CA ARG A 125 -1.47 20.05 4.53
C ARG A 125 -2.16 20.01 3.18
N GLU A 126 -2.05 18.88 2.48
CA GLU A 126 -2.61 18.73 1.13
C GLU A 126 -4.14 18.63 1.16
N PHE A 127 -4.69 17.88 2.11
CA PHE A 127 -6.11 17.53 2.12
C PHE A 127 -6.92 18.20 3.24
N GLY A 128 -6.28 18.87 4.19
CA GLY A 128 -6.95 19.50 5.33
C GLY A 128 -7.59 18.51 6.32
N LEU A 129 -7.24 17.22 6.23
CA LEU A 129 -7.76 16.15 7.09
C LEU A 129 -6.66 15.66 8.05
N PRO A 130 -6.95 15.45 9.35
CA PRO A 130 -5.98 14.92 10.29
C PRO A 130 -5.56 13.49 9.91
N VAL A 131 -4.27 13.19 10.03
CA VAL A 131 -3.73 11.84 9.75
C VAL A 131 -3.02 11.32 10.98
N TYR A 132 -3.53 10.21 11.52
CA TYR A 132 -2.96 9.57 12.70
C TYR A 132 -2.18 8.32 12.32
N VAL A 133 -0.95 8.22 12.83
CA VAL A 133 -0.09 7.04 12.66
C VAL A 133 0.20 6.44 14.03
N SER A 134 0.10 5.11 14.12
CA SER A 134 0.11 4.36 15.39
C SER A 134 1.24 4.78 16.34
N ILE A 135 2.50 4.77 15.88
CA ILE A 135 3.68 5.11 16.72
C ILE A 135 3.55 6.51 17.32
N ALA A 136 3.17 7.50 16.51
CA ALA A 136 3.13 8.87 16.97
C ALA A 136 1.86 9.12 17.82
N ALA A 137 0.76 8.40 17.57
CA ALA A 137 -0.42 8.37 18.44
C ALA A 137 -0.10 7.73 19.81
N THR A 138 0.69 6.66 19.85
CA THR A 138 1.17 6.05 21.10
C THR A 138 2.02 7.05 21.89
N LEU A 139 2.96 7.74 21.25
CA LEU A 139 3.76 8.79 21.90
C LEU A 139 2.89 9.92 22.46
N TRP A 140 1.92 10.41 21.67
CA TRP A 140 0.96 11.41 22.14
C TRP A 140 0.21 10.91 23.40
N GLY A 141 -0.27 9.67 23.39
CA GLY A 141 -0.94 9.04 24.54
C GLY A 141 -0.04 8.92 25.78
N SER A 142 1.23 8.55 25.59
CA SER A 142 2.21 8.49 26.69
C SER A 142 2.48 9.86 27.31
N LEU A 143 2.63 10.90 26.49
CA LEU A 143 2.81 12.27 26.97
C LEU A 143 1.57 12.76 27.72
N ALA A 144 0.38 12.42 27.22
CA ALA A 144 -0.88 12.74 27.86
C ALA A 144 -1.02 12.11 29.26
N LEU A 145 -0.67 10.83 29.41
CA LEU A 145 -0.66 10.13 30.70
C LEU A 145 0.28 10.79 31.72
N LEU A 146 1.40 11.33 31.25
CA LEU A 146 2.40 12.00 32.09
C LEU A 146 2.12 13.49 32.31
N GLY A 147 1.01 14.02 31.78
CA GLY A 147 0.69 15.45 31.82
C GLY A 147 1.75 16.33 31.13
N LYS A 148 2.44 15.79 30.11
CA LYS A 148 3.50 16.50 29.37
C LYS A 148 2.94 17.15 28.11
N ASP A 149 3.45 18.34 27.82
CA ASP A 149 3.12 19.09 26.60
C ASP A 149 3.77 18.45 25.36
N ALA A 150 2.96 18.17 24.35
CA ALA A 150 3.40 17.54 23.11
C ALA A 150 3.60 18.52 21.95
N ARG A 151 3.31 19.82 22.13
CA ARG A 151 3.34 20.83 21.04
C ARG A 151 4.70 20.98 20.36
N GLY A 152 5.79 20.66 21.05
CA GLY A 152 7.14 20.60 20.46
C GLY A 152 7.28 19.59 19.31
N LEU A 153 6.31 18.68 19.14
CA LEU A 153 6.27 17.67 18.09
C LEU A 153 5.35 18.03 16.92
N ALA A 154 4.85 19.27 16.83
CA ALA A 154 3.92 19.70 15.77
C ALA A 154 4.42 19.43 14.33
N ALA A 155 5.74 19.37 14.11
CA ALA A 155 6.33 19.00 12.82
C ALA A 155 6.02 17.56 12.36
N TRP A 156 5.52 16.71 13.26
CA TRP A 156 5.15 15.31 13.02
C TRP A 156 3.65 15.09 12.78
N GLY A 157 2.82 16.13 12.90
CA GLY A 157 1.38 16.06 12.61
C GLY A 157 0.55 16.92 13.57
N SER A 158 -0.64 17.29 13.11
CA SER A 158 -1.61 18.14 13.81
C SER A 158 -2.05 17.57 15.16
N MET A 159 -2.00 16.24 15.34
CA MET A 159 -2.39 15.58 16.58
C MET A 159 -1.60 16.03 17.80
N PHE A 160 -0.34 16.46 17.62
CA PHE A 160 0.49 16.96 18.71
C PHE A 160 0.10 18.35 19.20
N ALA A 161 -0.78 19.05 18.48
CA ALA A 161 -1.43 20.28 18.94
C ALA A 161 -2.67 20.01 19.81
N ILE A 162 -3.16 18.76 19.87
CA ILE A 162 -4.32 18.38 20.66
C ILE A 162 -3.88 18.21 22.12
N SER A 163 -4.38 19.08 23.00
CA SER A 163 -4.25 18.88 24.44
C SER A 163 -5.14 17.73 24.90
N PRO A 164 -4.62 16.75 25.64
CA PRO A 164 -5.47 15.71 26.22
C PRO A 164 -6.48 16.37 27.17
N ALA A 165 -7.75 15.98 27.06
CA ALA A 165 -8.78 16.43 27.99
C ALA A 165 -8.34 16.07 29.42
N SER A 166 -8.10 17.07 30.25
CA SER A 166 -7.74 16.94 31.65
C SER A 166 -8.78 16.05 32.36
N GLY A 167 -8.41 14.82 32.74
CA GLY A 167 -9.16 14.05 33.75
C GLY A 167 -9.56 12.60 33.46
N ARG A 168 -9.14 11.92 32.38
CA ARG A 168 -9.61 10.53 32.13
C ARG A 168 -8.78 9.41 32.76
N HIS A 169 -7.59 9.68 33.31
CA HIS A 169 -6.70 8.62 33.84
C HIS A 169 -6.19 8.86 35.27
N ALA A 170 -6.75 9.80 36.01
CA ALA A 170 -6.53 9.90 37.45
C ALA A 170 -7.55 9.00 38.18
N ARG A 171 -7.26 7.69 38.24
CA ARG A 171 -7.82 6.75 39.22
C ARG A 171 -6.75 5.75 39.61
#